data_AF-A0A935RDM8-F1
#
_entry.id   AF-A0A935RDM8-F1
#
_cell.length_a   1.000
_cell.length_b   1.000
_cell.length_c   1.000
_cell.angle_alpha   90.00
_cell.angle_beta   90.00
_cell.angle_gamma   90.00
#
_symmetry.space_group_name_H-M   'P 1'
#
loop_
_entity.id
_entity.type
_entity.pdbx_description
1 polymer ?
#
loop_
_entity_poly.entity_id
_entity_poly.type
_entity_poly.pdbx_seq_one_letter_code
_entity_poly.pdbx_strand_id
1 'polypeptide(L)'
;MRGLIVAVDPCRGKRLRANHEIVPSGAEYIKSRLLPGRQPIDAPTVSRVILQVTTMASRKEVERARQMADIYLNPPLGDYDFLDWGSMREIEDVGYRHSLPRVQDWLRRNPRHRNREGFAAAWRRGLAT
;
A
#
# COMPACT_ATOMS: atom_id res chain seq x y z
N MET A 1 11.10 26.07 -8.08
CA MET A 1 11.63 24.73 -8.44
C MET A 1 10.74 23.68 -7.79
N ARG A 2 10.32 22.65 -8.53
CA ARG A 2 9.52 21.55 -7.97
C ARG A 2 10.46 20.44 -7.50
N GLY A 3 10.21 19.89 -6.31
CA GLY A 3 10.95 18.74 -5.79
C GLY A 3 10.66 17.45 -6.56
N LEU A 4 11.49 16.43 -6.36
CA LEU A 4 11.27 15.08 -6.90
C LEU A 4 10.00 14.48 -6.29
N ILE A 5 9.09 13.99 -7.13
CA ILE A 5 7.84 13.37 -6.68
C ILE A 5 7.88 11.88 -6.94
N VAL A 6 7.81 11.12 -5.84
CA VAL A 6 7.63 9.67 -5.86
C VAL A 6 6.20 9.38 -5.43
N ALA A 7 5.39 8.88 -6.35
CA ALA A 7 4.04 8.42 -6.06
C ALA A 7 4.04 6.91 -5.83
N VAL A 8 3.42 6.48 -4.74
CA VAL A 8 3.21 5.07 -4.43
C VAL A 8 1.72 4.81 -4.38
N ASP A 9 1.24 3.92 -5.25
CA ASP A 9 -0.14 3.49 -5.29
C ASP A 9 -0.23 2.01 -4.90
N PRO A 10 -0.63 1.70 -3.65
CA PRO A 10 -0.83 0.32 -3.21
C PRO A 10 -2.13 -0.32 -3.75
N CYS A 11 -3.01 0.47 -4.39
CA CYS A 11 -4.34 0.02 -4.76
C CYS A 11 -4.36 -0.60 -6.16
N ARG A 12 -4.20 -1.93 -6.27
CA ARG A 12 -4.52 -2.63 -7.52
C ARG A 12 -5.69 -3.62 -7.39
N GLY A 13 -6.74 -3.35 -8.14
CA GLY A 13 -7.12 -4.25 -9.23
C GLY A 13 -8.14 -5.35 -8.99
N LYS A 14 -8.63 -5.65 -7.78
CA LYS A 14 -9.89 -6.39 -7.71
C LYS A 14 -10.99 -5.44 -8.17
N ARG A 15 -11.64 -5.75 -9.31
CA ARG A 15 -13.04 -5.34 -9.52
C ARG A 15 -13.69 -5.67 -8.19
N LEU A 16 -14.19 -4.66 -7.48
CA LEU A 16 -14.94 -4.84 -6.25
C LEU A 16 -16.20 -5.62 -6.64
N ARG A 17 -16.05 -6.94 -6.73
CA ARG A 17 -17.13 -7.87 -6.90
C ARG A 17 -17.50 -8.23 -5.48
N ALA A 18 -18.65 -7.74 -5.05
CA ALA A 18 -19.36 -8.31 -3.92
C ALA A 18 -19.85 -9.71 -4.33
N ASN A 19 -18.93 -10.65 -4.51
CA ASN A 19 -19.26 -12.06 -4.71
C ASN A 19 -19.15 -12.71 -3.33
N HIS A 20 -20.10 -12.40 -2.45
CA HIS A 20 -20.30 -13.15 -1.23
C HIS A 20 -21.62 -13.88 -1.40
N GLU A 21 -21.54 -15.17 -1.76
CA GLU A 21 -22.71 -16.06 -1.80
C GLU A 21 -23.27 -16.33 -0.40
N ILE A 22 -22.46 -16.13 0.65
CA ILE A 22 -22.80 -16.49 2.03
C ILE A 22 -22.34 -15.35 2.96
N VAL A 23 -23.28 -14.79 3.73
CA VAL A 23 -22.98 -13.83 4.81
C VAL A 23 -22.83 -14.63 6.11
N PRO A 24 -21.63 -14.70 6.71
CA PRO A 24 -21.43 -15.42 7.96
C PRO A 24 -22.19 -14.73 9.10
N SER A 25 -22.57 -15.49 10.12
CA SER A 25 -23.15 -14.88 11.33
C SER A 25 -22.11 -14.01 12.03
N GLY A 26 -22.55 -12.92 12.68
CA GLY A 26 -21.63 -12.01 13.39
C GLY A 26 -20.79 -12.72 14.47
N ALA A 27 -21.37 -13.74 15.12
CA ALA A 27 -20.67 -14.56 16.11
C ALA A 27 -19.58 -15.44 15.48
N GLU A 28 -19.81 -16.02 14.31
CA GLU A 28 -18.79 -16.81 13.58
C GLU A 28 -17.65 -15.91 13.10
N TYR A 29 -17.96 -14.72 12.59
CA TYR A 29 -16.94 -13.74 12.21
C TYR A 29 -16.05 -13.35 13.40
N ILE A 30 -16.66 -13.00 14.54
CA ILE A 30 -15.90 -12.66 15.76
C ILE A 30 -15.05 -13.85 16.24
N LYS A 31 -15.62 -15.07 16.25
CA LYS A 31 -14.88 -16.28 16.62
C LYS A 31 -13.70 -16.55 15.68
N SER A 32 -13.83 -16.28 14.39
CA SER A 32 -12.75 -16.43 13.41
C SER A 32 -11.58 -15.45 13.62
N ARG A 33 -11.85 -14.29 14.22
CA ARG A 33 -10.85 -13.25 14.48
C ARG A 33 -10.18 -13.38 15.85
N LEU A 34 -10.90 -13.88 16.87
CA LEU A 34 -10.43 -13.88 18.26
C LEU A 34 -9.88 -15.23 18.74
N LEU A 35 -10.28 -16.35 18.12
CA LEU A 35 -9.84 -17.68 18.57
C LEU A 35 -8.57 -18.12 17.84
N PRO A 36 -7.51 -18.52 18.55
CA PRO A 36 -6.30 -19.04 17.93
C PRO A 36 -6.59 -20.35 17.17
N GLY A 37 -5.96 -20.51 16.00
CA GLY A 37 -6.10 -21.70 15.16
C GLY A 37 -7.32 -21.71 14.23
N ARG A 38 -8.14 -20.65 14.20
CA ARG A 38 -9.21 -20.49 13.18
C ARG A 38 -8.74 -19.62 12.02
N GLN A 39 -9.16 -19.98 10.81
CA GLN A 39 -8.91 -19.15 9.63
C GLN A 39 -9.80 -17.91 9.65
N PRO A 40 -9.26 -16.72 9.35
CA PRO A 40 -10.05 -15.51 9.23
C PRO A 40 -11.14 -15.67 8.17
N ILE A 41 -12.39 -15.38 8.53
CA ILE A 41 -13.51 -15.38 7.59
C ILE A 41 -13.56 -14.01 6.89
N ASP A 42 -13.60 -14.01 5.57
CA ASP A 42 -13.91 -12.82 4.78
C ASP A 42 -15.40 -12.47 4.92
N ALA A 43 -15.67 -11.27 5.45
CA ALA A 43 -17.03 -10.75 5.59
C ALA A 43 -17.11 -9.30 5.08
N PRO A 44 -18.26 -8.88 4.52
CA PRO A 44 -18.49 -7.50 4.10
C PRO A 44 -18.87 -6.66 5.32
N THR A 45 -17.89 -6.36 6.17
CA THR A 45 -18.12 -5.48 7.33
C THR A 45 -18.40 -4.05 6.87
N VAL A 46 -19.14 -3.28 7.68
CA VAL A 46 -19.41 -1.86 7.42
C VAL A 46 -18.12 -1.07 7.21
N SER A 47 -17.10 -1.32 8.03
CA SER A 47 -15.78 -0.68 7.89
C SER A 47 -15.12 -0.98 6.53
N ARG A 48 -15.22 -2.22 6.05
CA ARG A 48 -14.63 -2.63 4.77
C ARG A 48 -15.38 -2.02 3.60
N VAL A 49 -16.71 -1.94 3.67
CA VAL A 49 -17.52 -1.27 2.65
C VAL A 49 -17.20 0.22 2.60
N ILE A 50 -17.11 0.91 3.74
CA ILE A 50 -16.74 2.34 3.80
C ILE A 50 -15.37 2.54 3.16
N LEU A 51 -14.37 1.74 3.56
CA LEU A 51 -13.03 1.84 3.01
C LEU A 51 -13.00 1.62 1.49
N GLN A 52 -13.71 0.61 1.00
CA GLN A 52 -13.84 0.34 -0.43
C GLN A 52 -14.44 1.51 -1.19
N VAL A 53 -15.52 2.11 -0.69
CA VAL A 53 -16.17 3.27 -1.31
C VAL A 53 -15.24 4.49 -1.29
N THR A 54 -14.54 4.75 -0.18
CA THR A 54 -13.56 5.84 -0.09
C THR A 54 -12.43 5.66 -1.09
N THR A 55 -11.85 4.45 -1.17
CA THR A 55 -10.79 4.15 -2.15
C THR A 55 -11.30 4.28 -3.60
N MET A 56 -12.54 3.89 -3.88
CA MET A 56 -13.16 4.10 -5.19
C MET A 56 -13.26 5.59 -5.55
N ALA A 57 -13.69 6.43 -4.60
CA ALA A 57 -13.80 7.87 -4.81
C ALA A 57 -12.44 8.52 -5.12
N SER A 58 -11.35 8.03 -4.50
CA SER A 58 -10.00 8.56 -4.70
C SER A 58 -9.36 8.22 -6.06
N ARG A 59 -9.94 7.33 -6.87
CA ARG A 59 -9.33 6.88 -8.14
C ARG A 59 -9.00 8.00 -9.11
N LYS A 60 -9.83 9.04 -9.18
CA LYS A 60 -9.58 10.21 -10.05
C LYS A 60 -8.31 10.96 -9.63
N GLU A 61 -8.09 11.08 -8.32
CA GLU A 61 -6.89 11.74 -7.77
C GLU A 61 -5.64 10.89 -7.94
N VAL A 62 -5.77 9.55 -7.89
CA VAL A 62 -4.65 8.64 -8.19
C VAL A 62 -4.12 8.85 -9.61
N GLU A 63 -5.00 8.97 -10.60
CA GLU A 63 -4.58 9.20 -11.99
C GLU A 63 -3.88 10.55 -12.16
N ARG A 64 -4.37 11.59 -11.48
CA ARG A 64 -3.72 12.91 -11.47
C ARG A 64 -2.35 12.86 -10.79
N ALA A 65 -2.24 12.20 -9.64
CA ALA A 65 -0.98 12.02 -8.93
C ALA A 65 0.05 11.25 -9.76
N ARG A 66 -0.40 10.23 -10.49
CA ARG A 66 0.43 9.45 -11.43
C ARG A 66 1.02 10.31 -12.54
N GLN A 67 0.22 11.18 -13.15
CA GLN A 67 0.69 12.12 -14.20
C GLN A 67 1.70 13.14 -13.67
N MET A 68 1.65 13.43 -12.37
CA MET A 68 2.49 14.40 -11.70
C MET A 68 3.79 13.82 -11.14
N ALA A 69 3.98 12.50 -11.18
CA ALA A 69 5.09 11.81 -10.52
C ALA A 69 6.28 11.59 -11.45
N ASP A 70 7.49 11.83 -10.93
CA ASP A 70 8.74 11.47 -11.62
C ASP A 70 9.01 9.96 -11.52
N ILE A 71 8.53 9.34 -10.43
CA ILE A 71 8.57 7.89 -10.20
C ILE A 71 7.18 7.47 -9.72
N TYR A 72 6.56 6.52 -10.42
CA TYR A 72 5.32 5.87 -10.00
C TYR A 72 5.60 4.42 -9.62
N LEU A 73 5.25 4.05 -8.40
CA LEU A 73 5.40 2.71 -7.84
C LEU A 73 4.02 2.12 -7.58
N ASN A 74 3.79 0.89 -8.01
CA ASN A 74 2.52 0.19 -7.83
C ASN A 74 2.80 -1.26 -7.40
N PRO A 75 3.21 -1.47 -6.13
CA PRO A 75 3.47 -2.80 -5.64
C PRO A 75 2.19 -3.66 -5.67
N PRO A 76 2.31 -4.96 -6.00
CA PRO A 76 1.15 -5.85 -6.09
C PRO A 76 0.66 -6.23 -4.68
N LEU A 77 -0.13 -5.36 -4.05
CA LEU A 77 -0.66 -5.57 -2.70
C LEU A 77 -2.13 -6.03 -2.67
N GLY A 78 -2.70 -6.41 -3.82
CA GLY A 78 -4.13 -6.73 -3.96
C GLY A 78 -4.62 -7.98 -3.22
N ASP A 79 -3.70 -8.79 -2.69
CA ASP A 79 -4.00 -9.98 -1.91
C ASP A 79 -4.04 -9.71 -0.40
N TYR A 80 -3.60 -8.53 0.05
CA TYR A 80 -3.67 -8.13 1.45
C TYR A 80 -4.98 -7.38 1.72
N ASP A 81 -5.68 -7.77 2.79
CA ASP A 81 -6.81 -6.99 3.27
C ASP A 81 -6.30 -5.71 3.92
N PHE A 82 -6.97 -4.59 3.67
CA PHE A 82 -6.54 -3.28 4.20
C PHE A 82 -6.52 -3.23 5.73
N LEU A 83 -7.33 -4.07 6.38
CA LEU A 83 -7.42 -4.17 7.84
C LEU A 83 -6.62 -5.35 8.41
N ASP A 84 -5.80 -6.01 7.59
CA ASP A 84 -4.93 -7.10 8.04
C ASP A 84 -3.56 -6.58 8.50
N TRP A 85 -3.49 -6.27 9.79
CA TRP A 85 -2.27 -5.82 10.46
C TRP A 85 -1.22 -6.95 10.63
N GLY A 86 -1.62 -8.22 10.50
CA GLY A 86 -0.72 -9.36 10.65
C GLY A 86 0.30 -9.45 9.50
N SER A 87 -0.08 -8.97 8.32
CA SER A 87 0.71 -9.04 7.10
C SER A 87 1.65 -7.85 6.88
N MET A 88 1.82 -6.96 7.87
CA MET A 88 2.58 -5.71 7.71
C MET A 88 4.03 -5.94 7.27
N ARG A 89 4.72 -6.95 7.82
CA ARG A 89 6.09 -7.31 7.41
C ARG A 89 6.16 -7.86 5.98
N GLU A 90 5.14 -8.59 5.57
CA GLU A 90 5.05 -9.15 4.22
C GLU A 90 4.79 -8.04 3.20
N ILE A 91 3.90 -7.10 3.53
CA ILE A 91 3.62 -5.90 2.73
C ILE A 91 4.89 -5.05 2.56
N GLU A 92 5.67 -4.89 3.63
CA GLU A 92 6.97 -4.20 3.57
C GLU A 92 7.91 -4.88 2.57
N ASP A 93 8.09 -6.19 2.67
CA ASP A 93 8.97 -6.95 1.78
C ASP A 93 8.51 -6.91 0.32
N VAL A 94 7.20 -7.06 0.06
CA VAL A 94 6.63 -6.90 -1.29
C VAL A 94 6.88 -5.49 -1.83
N GLY A 95 6.68 -4.47 -1.01
CA GLY A 95 6.96 -3.08 -1.34
C GLY A 95 8.44 -2.85 -1.68
N TYR A 96 9.34 -3.39 -0.87
CA TYR A 96 10.79 -3.28 -1.05
C TYR A 96 11.25 -3.98 -2.33
N ARG A 97 10.91 -5.26 -2.50
CA ARG A 97 11.26 -6.05 -3.69
C ARG A 97 10.72 -5.43 -4.98
N HIS A 98 9.52 -4.85 -4.94
CA HIS A 98 8.96 -4.15 -6.08
C HIS A 98 9.70 -2.84 -6.39
N SER A 99 9.98 -2.03 -5.36
CA SER A 99 10.39 -0.64 -5.54
C SER A 99 11.89 -0.48 -5.77
N LEU A 100 12.72 -1.30 -5.09
CA LEU A 100 14.17 -1.18 -5.15
C LEU A 100 14.74 -1.18 -6.58
N PRO A 101 14.46 -2.18 -7.44
CA PRO A 101 15.01 -2.19 -8.80
C PRO A 101 14.53 -0.99 -9.63
N ARG A 102 13.26 -0.57 -9.47
CA ARG A 102 12.68 0.57 -10.22
C ARG A 102 13.35 1.89 -9.85
N VAL A 103 13.60 2.10 -8.56
CA VAL A 103 14.31 3.28 -8.07
C VAL A 103 15.77 3.27 -8.52
N GLN A 104 16.45 2.12 -8.47
CA GLN A 104 17.82 1.99 -8.97
C GLN A 104 17.90 2.31 -10.48
N ASP A 105 16.98 1.79 -11.28
CA ASP A 105 16.89 2.06 -12.72
C ASP A 105 16.64 3.52 -13.03
N TRP A 106 15.80 4.17 -12.23
CA TRP A 106 15.54 5.59 -12.36
C TRP A 106 16.77 6.43 -11.98
N LEU A 107 17.47 6.08 -10.89
CA LEU A 107 18.70 6.75 -10.46
C LEU A 107 19.83 6.59 -11.48
N ARG A 108 19.94 5.43 -12.14
CA ARG A 108 20.89 5.21 -13.24
C ARG A 108 20.64 6.18 -14.40
N ARG A 109 19.38 6.44 -14.73
CA ARG A 109 18.98 7.40 -15.78
C ARG A 109 19.07 8.87 -15.33
N ASN A 110 19.05 9.12 -14.02
CA ASN A 110 19.01 10.46 -13.44
C ASN A 110 20.09 10.66 -12.37
N PRO A 111 21.40 10.61 -12.75
CA PRO A 111 22.51 10.58 -11.80
C PRO A 111 22.57 11.80 -10.87
N ARG A 112 22.03 12.95 -11.30
CA ARG A 112 21.96 14.19 -10.50
C ARG A 112 21.23 14.04 -9.16
N HIS A 113 20.40 13.02 -9.01
CA HIS A 113 19.66 12.76 -7.77
C HIS A 113 20.35 11.75 -6.84
N ARG A 114 21.53 11.26 -7.20
CA ARG A 114 22.30 10.32 -6.39
C ARG A 114 23.16 11.08 -5.37
N ASN A 115 22.57 11.44 -4.23
CA ASN A 115 23.29 12.14 -3.15
C ASN A 115 23.33 11.30 -1.85
N ARG A 116 24.37 10.47 -1.68
CA ARG A 116 24.54 9.61 -0.49
C ARG A 116 25.00 10.40 0.74
N GLU A 117 25.84 11.41 0.55
CA GLU A 117 26.42 12.20 1.64
C GLU A 117 25.40 13.15 2.25
N GLY A 118 24.60 13.81 1.41
CA GLY A 118 23.49 14.66 1.84
C GLY A 118 22.42 13.88 2.60
N PHE A 119 22.15 12.63 2.21
CA PHE A 119 21.23 11.74 2.92
C PHE A 119 21.74 11.39 4.32
N ALA A 120 22.98 10.93 4.46
CA ALA A 120 23.56 10.59 5.77
C ALA A 120 23.69 11.81 6.71
N ALA A 121 23.94 13.00 6.17
CA ALA A 121 23.95 14.24 6.93
C ALA A 121 22.54 14.67 7.38
N ALA A 122 21.54 14.56 6.51
CA ALA A 122 20.15 14.84 6.85
C ALA A 122 19.60 13.87 7.91
N TRP A 123 19.92 12.57 7.78
CA TRP A 123 19.44 11.56 8.72
C TRP A 123 20.03 11.74 10.13
N ARG A 124 21.32 12.11 10.23
CA ARG A 124 21.96 12.44 11.50
C ARG A 124 21.36 13.67 12.18
N ARG A 125 20.93 14.67 11.40
CA ARG A 125 20.25 15.86 11.95
C ARG A 125 18.86 15.55 12.48
N GLY A 126 18.12 14.65 11.84
CA GLY A 126 16.77 14.24 12.29
C GLY A 126 16.75 13.32 13.51
N LEU A 127 17.87 12.68 13.87
CA LEU A 127 18.02 11.88 15.09
C LEU A 127 18.51 12.71 16.30
N ALA A 128 18.88 13.97 16.07
CA ALA A 128 19.36 14.90 17.11
C ALA A 128 18.25 15.83 17.65
N THR A 129 17.00 15.60 17.26
CA THR A 129 15.77 16.27 17.70
C THR A 129 14.75 15.23 18.10
#